data_AF-A0A6N9BDJ0-F1
#
_entry.id   AF-A0A6N9BDJ0-F1
#
_cell.length_a   1.000
_cell.length_b   1.000
_cell.length_c   1.000
_cell.angle_alpha   90.00
_cell.angle_beta   90.00
_cell.angle_gamma   90.00
#
_symmetry.space_group_name_H-M   'P 1'
#
loop_
_entity.id
_entity.type
_entity.pdbx_description
1 polymer ?
#
loop_
_entity_poly.entity_id
_entity_poly.type
_entity_poly.pdbx_seq_one_letter_code
_entity_poly.pdbx_strand_id
1 'polypeptide(L)'
;MSRGYAVPGAVLALGVMIPLAGLDRGIDAFARAEFGVSTGLVFSGTLFAVSAALTVRFLALAYGTIDAGLSKVTPNIDSAARTLGHGPFARLSRVHLPIVRGSVLTGALLVFVDSMKELPMTLILRPFNYETLATNVYQFASDELLEECSLSALAIVLAGVLPVLLLTRIIGHSRAGEELIPRQADER
;
A
#
# COMPACT_ATOMS: atom_id res chain seq x y z
N MET A 1 13.64 3.74 12.66
CA MET A 1 12.46 4.26 11.94
C MET A 1 11.28 3.33 12.21
N SER A 2 10.31 3.68 13.06
CA SER A 2 9.03 2.93 13.15
C SER A 2 7.84 3.71 13.76
N ARG A 3 7.98 5.02 14.04
CA ARG A 3 6.97 5.75 14.81
C ARG A 3 5.58 5.81 14.14
N GLY A 4 5.50 5.72 12.81
CA GLY A 4 4.23 5.72 12.08
C GLY A 4 3.48 4.37 12.08
N TYR A 5 4.20 3.25 12.16
CA TYR A 5 3.59 1.90 12.14
C TYR A 5 2.99 1.51 13.50
N ALA A 6 3.49 2.10 14.59
CA ALA A 6 3.02 1.82 15.95
C ALA A 6 1.66 2.45 16.27
N VAL A 7 1.15 3.34 15.41
CA VAL A 7 -0.12 4.02 15.65
C VAL A 7 -1.28 3.07 15.33
N PRO A 8 -2.20 2.82 16.28
CA PRO A 8 -3.39 2.01 16.03
C PRO A 8 -4.19 2.59 14.86
N GLY A 9 -4.73 1.73 13.99
CA GLY A 9 -5.48 2.14 12.79
C GLY A 9 -6.61 3.13 13.10
N ALA A 10 -7.28 2.97 14.25
CA ALA A 10 -8.32 3.90 14.70
C ALA A 10 -7.82 5.32 15.02
N VAL A 11 -6.62 5.45 15.60
CA VAL A 11 -6.03 6.76 15.91
C VAL A 11 -5.62 7.47 14.63
N LEU A 12 -5.04 6.74 13.68
CA LEU A 12 -4.76 7.25 12.34
C LEU A 12 -6.04 7.68 11.61
N ALA A 13 -7.10 6.88 11.70
CA ALA A 13 -8.40 7.17 11.11
C ALA A 13 -8.94 8.51 11.60
N LEU A 14 -9.04 8.69 12.92
CA LEU A 14 -9.50 9.94 13.53
C LEU A 14 -8.56 11.11 13.20
N GLY A 15 -7.25 10.86 13.21
CA GLY A 15 -6.23 11.85 12.87
C GLY A 15 -6.32 12.37 11.43
N VAL A 16 -6.76 11.54 10.48
CA VAL A 16 -7.02 11.94 9.09
C VAL A 16 -8.43 12.55 8.95
N MET A 17 -9.42 12.03 9.67
CA MET A 17 -10.81 12.46 9.54
C MET A 17 -11.03 13.90 9.99
N ILE A 18 -10.46 14.30 11.14
CA ILE A 18 -10.63 15.64 11.70
C ILE A 18 -10.20 16.75 10.74
N PRO A 19 -8.97 16.74 10.18
CA PRO A 19 -8.54 17.76 9.24
C PRO A 19 -9.32 17.68 7.92
N LEU A 20 -9.64 16.47 7.44
CA LEU A 20 -10.38 16.30 6.20
C LEU A 20 -11.83 16.84 6.29
N ALA A 21 -12.50 16.60 7.41
CA ALA A 21 -13.82 17.17 7.70
C ALA A 21 -13.75 18.69 7.93
N GLY A 22 -12.64 19.20 8.48
CA GLY A 22 -12.37 20.64 8.54
C GLY A 22 -12.28 21.28 7.15
N LEU A 23 -11.56 20.62 6.24
CA LEU A 23 -11.40 21.06 4.86
C LEU A 23 -12.73 21.03 4.08
N ASP A 24 -13.51 19.95 4.19
CA ASP A 24 -14.85 19.87 3.58
C ASP A 24 -15.76 21.01 4.04
N ARG A 25 -15.78 21.30 5.35
CA ARG A 25 -16.58 22.42 5.89
C ARG A 25 -16.10 23.78 5.39
N GLY A 26 -14.80 23.97 5.21
CA GLY A 26 -14.24 25.19 4.63
C GLY A 26 -14.66 25.38 3.17
N ILE A 27 -14.61 24.30 2.38
CA ILE A 27 -15.06 24.30 0.99
C ILE A 27 -16.56 24.58 0.92
N ASP A 28 -17.36 23.92 1.75
CA ASP A 28 -18.81 24.13 1.80
C ASP A 28 -19.18 25.56 2.19
N ALA A 29 -18.48 26.14 3.18
CA ALA A 29 -18.69 27.53 3.57
C ALA A 29 -18.37 28.50 2.43
N PHE A 30 -17.27 28.28 1.71
CA PHE A 30 -16.89 29.09 0.56
C PHE A 30 -17.87 28.94 -0.62
N ALA A 31 -18.24 27.71 -0.95
CA ALA A 31 -19.18 27.42 -2.04
C ALA A 31 -20.57 28.01 -1.79
N ARG A 32 -21.03 27.98 -0.53
CA ARG A 32 -22.27 28.65 -0.13
C ARG A 32 -22.17 30.16 -0.22
N ALA A 33 -21.05 30.75 0.18
CA ALA A 33 -20.84 32.19 0.17
C ALA A 33 -20.79 32.76 -1.26
N GLU A 34 -20.09 32.10 -2.18
CA GLU A 34 -19.86 32.60 -3.55
C GLU A 34 -20.91 32.12 -4.56
N PHE A 35 -21.43 30.89 -4.40
CA PHE A 35 -22.29 30.25 -5.41
C PHE A 35 -23.68 29.88 -4.89
N GLY A 36 -23.95 30.02 -3.59
CA GLY A 36 -25.23 29.61 -2.99
C GLY A 36 -25.50 28.10 -3.03
N VAL A 37 -24.49 27.29 -3.39
CA VAL A 37 -24.61 25.83 -3.54
C VAL A 37 -23.99 25.13 -2.32
N SER A 38 -24.69 24.13 -1.79
CA SER A 38 -24.19 23.26 -0.72
C SER A 38 -23.41 22.08 -1.34
N THR A 39 -22.09 22.07 -1.19
CA THR A 39 -21.23 20.96 -1.66
C THR A 39 -21.21 19.77 -0.69
N GLY A 40 -21.51 20.00 0.59
CA GLY A 40 -21.52 18.93 1.60
C GLY A 40 -20.13 18.32 1.85
N LEU A 41 -20.10 17.04 2.25
CA LEU A 41 -18.88 16.30 2.62
C LEU A 41 -18.26 15.63 1.39
N VAL A 42 -17.52 16.41 0.60
CA VAL A 42 -16.99 15.96 -0.71
C VAL A 42 -15.84 14.96 -0.56
N PHE A 43 -14.94 15.18 0.41
CA PHE A 43 -13.77 14.32 0.62
C PHE A 43 -13.92 13.34 1.78
N SER A 44 -14.51 13.79 2.88
CA SER A 44 -14.73 12.96 4.07
C SER A 44 -15.94 12.02 3.94
N GLY A 45 -16.90 12.36 3.06
CA GLY A 45 -18.08 11.54 2.76
C GLY A 45 -17.88 10.53 1.63
N THR A 46 -16.66 10.36 1.11
CA THR A 46 -16.36 9.45 0.00
C THR A 46 -15.24 8.47 0.37
N LEU A 47 -14.95 7.51 -0.52
CA LEU A 47 -13.82 6.58 -0.37
C LEU A 47 -12.45 7.28 -0.31
N PHE A 48 -12.40 8.58 -0.62
CA PHE A 48 -11.17 9.36 -0.56
C PHE A 48 -10.56 9.33 0.85
N ALA A 49 -11.36 9.52 1.90
CA ALA A 49 -10.89 9.50 3.29
C ALA A 49 -10.20 8.17 3.64
N VAL A 50 -10.81 7.05 3.26
CA VAL A 50 -10.26 5.70 3.45
C VAL A 50 -8.94 5.54 2.69
N SER A 51 -8.91 5.96 1.41
CA SER A 51 -7.70 5.85 0.57
C SER A 51 -6.52 6.68 1.10
N ALA A 52 -6.79 7.90 1.61
CA ALA A 52 -5.78 8.77 2.19
C ALA A 52 -5.23 8.17 3.49
N ALA A 53 -6.10 7.65 4.36
CA ALA A 53 -5.68 7.02 5.60
C ALA A 53 -4.85 5.75 5.37
N LEU A 54 -5.26 4.89 4.43
CA LEU A 54 -4.48 3.70 4.03
C LEU A 54 -3.13 4.11 3.45
N THR A 55 -3.08 5.16 2.62
CA THR A 55 -1.83 5.68 2.06
C THR A 55 -0.86 6.10 3.16
N VAL A 56 -1.32 6.91 4.14
CA VAL A 56 -0.49 7.36 5.26
C VAL A 56 0.00 6.18 6.11
N ARG A 57 -0.88 5.23 6.41
CA ARG A 57 -0.55 4.04 7.21
C ARG A 57 0.54 3.20 6.56
N PHE A 58 0.40 2.94 5.27
CA PHE A 58 1.28 2.00 4.55
C PHE A 58 2.49 2.66 3.89
N LEU A 59 2.58 4.00 3.91
CA LEU A 59 3.71 4.73 3.33
C LEU A 59 5.05 4.29 3.91
N ALA A 60 5.13 4.14 5.24
CA ALA A 60 6.37 3.74 5.90
C ALA A 60 6.81 2.32 5.50
N LEU A 61 5.84 1.41 5.35
CA LEU A 61 6.08 0.03 4.92
C LEU A 61 6.55 -0.01 3.47
N ALA A 62 5.82 0.66 2.57
CA ALA A 62 6.18 0.76 1.16
C ALA A 62 7.58 1.39 0.99
N TYR A 63 7.84 2.50 1.67
CA TYR A 63 9.13 3.18 1.64
C TYR A 63 10.26 2.24 2.05
N GLY A 64 10.13 1.54 3.17
CA GLY A 64 11.17 0.61 3.64
C GLY A 64 11.49 -0.48 2.61
N THR A 65 10.48 -1.02 1.93
CA THR A 65 10.70 -2.04 0.89
C THR A 65 11.37 -1.48 -0.36
N ILE A 66 11.01 -0.26 -0.77
CA ILE A 66 11.56 0.41 -1.94
C ILE A 66 12.99 0.87 -1.68
N ASP A 67 13.27 1.42 -0.48
CA ASP A 67 14.58 1.86 -0.03
C ASP A 67 15.58 0.70 -0.01
N ALA A 68 15.16 -0.47 0.49
CA ALA A 68 15.94 -1.71 0.42
C ALA A 68 16.19 -2.20 -1.01
N GLY A 69 15.35 -1.84 -1.98
CA GLY A 69 15.60 -2.07 -3.40
C GLY A 69 16.58 -1.07 -3.99
N LEU A 70 16.42 0.20 -3.66
CA LEU A 70 17.25 1.30 -4.14
C LEU A 70 18.69 1.21 -3.62
N SER A 71 18.92 0.62 -2.45
CA SER A 71 20.28 0.38 -1.93
C SER A 71 21.14 -0.52 -2.85
N LYS A 72 20.51 -1.28 -3.75
CA LYS A 72 21.21 -2.07 -4.79
C LYS A 72 21.71 -1.22 -5.96
N VAL A 73 21.20 0.00 -6.13
CA VAL A 73 21.64 0.94 -7.15
C VAL A 73 22.88 1.66 -6.65
N THR A 74 24.05 1.22 -7.10
CA THR A 74 25.33 1.82 -6.70
C THR A 74 25.67 3.06 -7.55
N PRO A 75 26.49 3.99 -7.03
CA PRO A 75 26.97 5.15 -7.81
C PRO A 75 27.69 4.77 -9.11
N ASN A 76 28.31 3.58 -9.15
CA ASN A 76 29.00 3.07 -10.33
C ASN A 76 28.02 2.72 -11.46
N ILE A 77 26.86 2.14 -11.13
CA ILE A 77 25.79 1.85 -12.10
C ILE A 77 25.26 3.16 -12.71
N ASP A 78 25.03 4.18 -11.86
CA ASP A 78 24.55 5.48 -12.31
C ASP A 78 25.59 6.20 -13.20
N SER A 79 26.87 6.17 -12.81
CA SER A 79 27.97 6.76 -13.57
C SER A 79 28.18 6.07 -14.93
N ALA A 80 28.12 4.74 -14.97
CA ALA A 80 28.22 3.99 -16.22
C ALA A 80 27.10 4.34 -17.20
N ALA A 81 25.86 4.44 -16.71
CA ALA A 81 24.73 4.82 -17.54
C ALA A 81 24.83 6.28 -18.06
N ARG A 82 25.41 7.20 -17.27
CA ARG A 82 25.73 8.56 -17.75
C ARG A 82 26.76 8.55 -18.86
N THR A 83 27.84 7.78 -18.72
CA THR A 83 28.90 7.67 -19.75
C THR A 83 28.36 7.08 -21.05
N LEU A 84 27.36 6.20 -21.00
CA LEU A 84 26.64 5.67 -22.16
C LEU A 84 25.63 6.65 -22.79
N GLY A 85 25.60 7.91 -22.34
CA GLY A 85 24.75 8.95 -22.91
C GLY A 85 23.30 8.94 -22.43
N HIS A 86 22.96 8.17 -21.38
CA HIS A 86 21.60 8.17 -20.85
C HIS A 86 21.30 9.41 -19.99
N GLY A 87 20.34 10.22 -20.45
CA GLY A 87 19.74 11.29 -19.65
C GLY A 87 19.00 10.77 -18.41
N PRO A 88 18.59 11.66 -17.47
CA PRO A 88 18.02 11.27 -16.18
C PRO A 88 16.79 10.34 -16.29
N PHE A 89 15.87 10.65 -17.22
CA PHE A 89 14.65 9.87 -17.41
C PHE A 89 14.92 8.49 -18.07
N ALA A 90 15.90 8.43 -18.97
CA ALA A 90 16.34 7.18 -19.58
C ALA A 90 17.05 6.27 -18.56
N ARG A 91 17.88 6.84 -17.67
CA ARG A 91 18.49 6.12 -16.55
C ARG A 91 17.45 5.54 -15.59
N LEU A 92 16.47 6.37 -15.20
CA LEU A 92 15.42 5.93 -14.30
C LEU A 92 14.64 4.74 -14.87
N SER A 93 14.15 4.86 -16.11
CA SER A 93 13.29 3.84 -16.72
C SER A 93 14.04 2.59 -17.20
N ARG A 94 15.27 2.72 -17.70
CA ARG A 94 16.02 1.59 -18.30
C ARG A 94 17.01 0.92 -17.35
N VAL A 95 17.45 1.60 -16.29
CA VAL A 95 18.47 1.07 -15.38
C VAL A 95 17.91 0.90 -13.98
N HIS A 96 17.43 1.98 -13.35
CA HIS A 96 17.00 1.91 -11.95
C HIS A 96 15.70 1.12 -11.79
N LEU A 97 14.68 1.39 -12.62
CA LEU A 97 13.37 0.75 -12.51
C LEU A 97 13.45 -0.79 -12.65
N PRO A 98 14.19 -1.37 -13.62
CA PRO A 98 14.37 -2.83 -13.69
C PRO A 98 15.11 -3.43 -12.48
N ILE A 99 16.05 -2.71 -11.87
CA ILE A 99 16.77 -3.15 -10.68
C ILE A 99 15.83 -3.19 -9.46
N VAL A 100 15.03 -2.14 -9.27
CA VAL A 100 14.14 -2.01 -8.10
C VAL A 100 12.78 -2.66 -8.29
N ARG A 101 12.41 -3.11 -9.50
CA ARG A 101 11.07 -3.66 -9.80
C ARG A 101 10.63 -4.76 -8.83
N GLY A 102 11.55 -5.64 -8.43
CA GLY A 102 11.23 -6.72 -7.49
C GLY A 102 10.86 -6.20 -6.10
N SER A 103 11.58 -5.17 -5.64
CA SER A 103 11.30 -4.49 -4.38
C SER A 103 10.00 -3.68 -4.44
N VAL A 104 9.74 -2.99 -5.55
CA VAL A 104 8.48 -2.27 -5.79
C VAL A 104 7.29 -3.23 -5.79
N LEU A 105 7.38 -4.36 -6.50
CA LEU A 105 6.35 -5.39 -6.51
C LEU A 105 6.11 -5.98 -5.13
N THR A 106 7.19 -6.26 -4.39
CA THR A 106 7.11 -6.76 -3.01
C THR A 106 6.40 -5.76 -2.10
N GLY A 107 6.79 -4.49 -2.17
CA GLY A 107 6.15 -3.41 -1.41
C GLY A 107 4.67 -3.26 -1.74
N ALA A 108 4.34 -3.19 -3.03
CA ALA A 108 2.96 -3.09 -3.49
C ALA A 108 2.10 -4.26 -3.01
N LEU A 109 2.66 -5.47 -3.01
CA LEU A 109 1.96 -6.65 -2.53
C LEU A 109 1.70 -6.62 -1.03
N LEU A 110 2.71 -6.27 -0.24
CA LEU A 110 2.57 -6.18 1.21
C LEU A 110 1.52 -5.14 1.60
N VAL A 111 1.57 -3.96 0.96
CA VAL A 111 0.55 -2.92 1.15
C VAL A 111 -0.84 -3.42 0.75
N PHE A 112 -0.97 -4.15 -0.36
CA PHE A 112 -2.25 -4.71 -0.80
C PHE A 112 -2.82 -5.70 0.21
N VAL A 113 -2.01 -6.65 0.66
CA VAL A 113 -2.40 -7.69 1.63
C VAL A 113 -2.79 -7.06 2.98
N ASP A 114 -2.00 -6.11 3.46
CA ASP A 114 -2.29 -5.45 4.73
C ASP A 114 -3.53 -4.53 4.63
N SER A 115 -3.73 -3.85 3.50
CA SER A 115 -4.90 -3.00 3.27
C SER A 115 -6.20 -3.80 3.29
N MET A 116 -6.21 -5.03 2.78
CA MET A 116 -7.40 -5.90 2.80
C MET A 116 -7.84 -6.27 4.22
N LYS A 117 -6.91 -6.29 5.18
CA LYS A 117 -7.17 -6.71 6.57
C LYS A 117 -7.45 -5.52 7.49
N GLU A 118 -7.36 -4.28 6.99
CA GLU A 118 -7.57 -3.07 7.79
C GLU A 118 -9.05 -2.77 8.03
N LEU A 119 -9.60 -3.46 9.01
CA LEU A 119 -10.96 -3.34 9.54
C LEU A 119 -11.20 -2.05 10.35
N PRO A 120 -10.36 -1.65 11.32
CA PRO A 120 -10.69 -0.53 12.21
C PRO A 120 -10.71 0.81 11.46
N MET A 121 -9.82 0.99 10.49
CA MET A 121 -9.73 2.22 9.72
C MET A 121 -10.91 2.37 8.74
N THR A 122 -11.36 1.27 8.14
CA THR A 122 -12.52 1.24 7.26
C THR A 122 -13.83 1.42 8.03
N LEU A 123 -13.98 0.82 9.21
CA LEU A 123 -15.18 1.04 10.04
C LEU A 123 -15.38 2.50 10.44
N ILE A 124 -14.30 3.23 10.73
CA ILE A 124 -14.36 4.64 11.16
C ILE A 124 -14.56 5.60 9.99
N LEU A 125 -13.92 5.33 8.85
CA LEU A 125 -13.89 6.25 7.71
C LEU A 125 -14.86 5.88 6.58
N ARG A 126 -15.59 4.76 6.66
CA ARG A 126 -16.47 4.35 5.57
C ARG A 126 -17.56 5.40 5.35
N PRO A 127 -17.87 5.71 4.08
CA PRO A 127 -19.07 6.47 3.78
C PRO A 127 -20.32 5.66 4.12
N PHE A 128 -21.42 6.36 4.40
CA PHE A 128 -22.71 5.73 4.70
C PHE A 128 -23.16 4.84 3.52
N ASN A 129 -23.72 3.66 3.83
CA ASN A 129 -24.17 2.64 2.86
C ASN A 129 -23.06 1.98 2.01
N TYR A 130 -21.80 2.03 2.43
CA TYR A 130 -20.73 1.32 1.76
C TYR A 130 -20.18 0.19 2.62
N GLU A 131 -20.43 -1.04 2.19
CA GLU A 131 -19.89 -2.24 2.82
C GLU A 131 -18.70 -2.78 2.02
N THR A 132 -17.66 -3.17 2.74
CA THR A 132 -16.49 -3.85 2.21
C THR A 132 -16.55 -5.32 2.62
N LEU A 133 -15.78 -6.20 1.97
CA LEU A 133 -15.69 -7.61 2.40
C LEU A 133 -15.32 -7.73 3.88
N ALA A 134 -14.43 -6.87 4.37
CA ALA A 134 -13.98 -6.89 5.76
C ALA A 134 -15.06 -6.43 6.75
N THR A 135 -15.82 -5.38 6.42
CA THR A 135 -16.93 -4.93 7.27
C THR A 135 -18.10 -5.91 7.24
N ASN A 136 -18.34 -6.54 6.09
CA ASN A 136 -19.36 -7.57 5.94
C ASN A 136 -19.07 -8.81 6.80
N VAL A 137 -17.83 -9.32 6.77
CA VAL A 137 -17.40 -10.41 7.67
C VAL A 137 -17.56 -9.99 9.13
N TYR A 138 -17.16 -8.77 9.47
CA TYR A 138 -17.28 -8.27 10.85
C TYR A 138 -18.73 -8.18 11.34
N GLN A 139 -19.65 -7.71 10.50
CA GLN A 139 -21.08 -7.62 10.81
C GLN A 139 -21.67 -9.01 11.06
N PHE A 140 -21.59 -9.91 10.08
CA PHE A 140 -22.16 -11.26 10.22
C PHE A 140 -21.49 -12.09 11.32
N ALA A 141 -20.18 -11.93 11.54
CA ALA A 141 -19.51 -12.58 12.65
C ALA A 141 -19.97 -12.02 14.01
N SER A 142 -20.25 -10.72 14.11
CA SER A 142 -20.78 -10.09 15.34
C SER A 142 -22.23 -10.49 15.62
N ASP A 143 -22.99 -10.78 14.56
CA ASP A 143 -24.37 -11.26 14.63
C ASP A 143 -24.47 -12.79 14.80
N GLU A 144 -23.35 -13.49 15.04
CA GLU A 144 -23.23 -14.96 15.15
C GLU A 144 -23.67 -15.74 13.89
N LEU A 145 -23.86 -15.06 12.76
CA LEU A 145 -24.25 -15.62 11.46
C LEU A 145 -23.01 -16.12 10.69
N LEU A 146 -22.33 -17.13 11.24
CA LEU A 146 -21.07 -17.66 10.68
C LEU A 146 -21.24 -18.28 9.27
N GLU A 147 -22.42 -18.81 8.97
CA GLU A 147 -22.72 -19.36 7.65
C GLU A 147 -22.68 -18.26 6.58
N GLU A 148 -23.27 -17.09 6.88
CA GLU A 148 -23.32 -15.94 5.96
C GLU A 148 -21.97 -15.24 5.83
N CYS A 149 -21.14 -15.23 6.89
CA CYS A 149 -19.81 -14.64 6.82
C CYS A 149 -18.79 -15.49 6.03
N SER A 150 -19.07 -16.78 5.82
CA SER A 150 -18.10 -17.76 5.29
C SER A 150 -17.57 -17.40 3.90
N LEU A 151 -18.44 -16.97 2.98
CA LEU A 151 -18.06 -16.64 1.61
C LEU A 151 -17.14 -15.41 1.55
N SER A 152 -17.51 -14.35 2.29
CA SER A 152 -16.71 -13.12 2.37
C SER A 152 -15.37 -13.37 3.04
N ALA A 153 -15.33 -14.21 4.09
CA ALA A 153 -14.09 -14.60 4.76
C ALA A 153 -13.17 -15.40 3.81
N LEU A 154 -13.72 -16.36 3.07
CA LEU A 154 -12.97 -17.14 2.10
C LEU A 154 -12.42 -16.27 0.97
N ALA A 155 -13.19 -15.30 0.48
CA ALA A 155 -12.74 -14.35 -0.52
C ALA A 155 -11.54 -13.53 -0.04
N ILE A 156 -11.56 -13.04 1.22
CA ILE A 156 -10.43 -12.31 1.83
C ILE A 156 -9.19 -13.22 1.92
N VAL A 157 -9.35 -14.46 2.36
CA VAL A 157 -8.25 -15.43 2.48
C VAL A 157 -7.63 -15.71 1.11
N LEU A 158 -8.45 -16.00 0.08
CA LEU A 158 -7.97 -16.26 -1.27
C LEU A 158 -7.26 -15.04 -1.86
N ALA A 159 -7.86 -13.85 -1.72
CA ALA A 159 -7.28 -12.60 -2.21
C ALA A 159 -5.96 -12.26 -1.49
N GLY A 160 -5.79 -12.61 -0.22
CA GLY A 160 -4.56 -12.40 0.55
C GLY A 160 -3.47 -13.43 0.29
N VAL A 161 -3.83 -14.71 0.20
CA VAL A 161 -2.86 -15.81 0.07
C VAL A 161 -2.32 -15.93 -1.36
N LEU A 162 -3.19 -15.80 -2.37
CA LEU A 162 -2.81 -16.01 -3.77
C LEU A 162 -1.63 -15.10 -4.21
N PRO A 163 -1.64 -13.79 -3.95
CA PRO A 163 -0.57 -12.90 -4.38
C PRO A 163 0.74 -13.18 -3.63
N VAL A 164 0.66 -13.52 -2.34
CA VAL A 164 1.83 -13.87 -1.50
C VAL A 164 2.51 -15.14 -2.03
N LEU A 165 1.72 -16.15 -2.41
CA LEU A 165 2.25 -17.37 -3.02
C LEU A 165 2.92 -17.09 -4.36
N LEU A 166 2.29 -16.26 -5.21
CA LEU A 166 2.86 -15.87 -6.51
C LEU A 166 4.21 -15.15 -6.32
N LEU A 167 4.28 -14.19 -5.40
CA LEU A 167 5.51 -13.46 -5.13
C LEU A 167 6.61 -14.35 -4.56
N THR A 168 6.26 -15.25 -3.64
CA THR A 168 7.22 -16.19 -3.05
C THR A 168 7.85 -17.08 -4.13
N ARG A 169 7.06 -17.51 -5.13
CA ARG A 169 7.58 -18.27 -6.28
C ARG A 169 8.48 -17.44 -7.20
N ILE A 170 8.11 -16.19 -7.48
CA ILE A 170 8.90 -15.29 -8.34
C ILE A 170 10.27 -14.98 -7.70
N ILE A 171 10.28 -14.69 -6.39
CA ILE A 171 11.52 -14.39 -5.66
C ILE A 171 12.37 -15.66 -5.48
N GLY A 172 11.75 -16.80 -5.20
CA GLY A 172 12.45 -18.09 -5.04
C GLY A 172 13.28 -18.49 -6.25
N HIS A 173 12.80 -18.20 -7.47
CA HIS A 173 13.56 -18.46 -8.70
C HIS A 173 14.80 -17.57 -8.87
N SER A 174 14.84 -16.38 -8.27
CA SER A 174 16.00 -15.47 -8.41
C SER A 174 17.18 -15.85 -7.52
N ARG A 175 16.93 -16.58 -6.41
CA ARG A 175 17.99 -17.06 -5.49
C ARG A 175 18.60 -18.39 -5.93
N ALA A 176 17.85 -19.24 -6.61
CA ALA A 176 18.34 -20.52 -7.10
C ALA A 176 19.50 -20.40 -8.12
N GLY A 177 19.66 -19.24 -8.77
CA GLY A 177 20.76 -18.96 -9.70
C GLY A 177 22.11 -18.66 -9.02
N GLU A 178 22.11 -18.32 -7.73
CA GLU A 178 23.33 -17.94 -6.99
C GLU A 178 24.01 -19.15 -6.31
N GLU A 179 23.25 -20.22 -6.09
CA GLU A 179 23.72 -21.48 -5.50
C GLU A 179 24.46 -22.38 -6.51
N LEU A 180 24.36 -22.06 -7.81
CA LEU A 180 24.96 -22.79 -8.93
C LEU A 180 26.36 -22.29 -9.33
N ILE A 181 26.96 -21.35 -8.60
CA ILE A 181 28.38 -21.01 -8.77
C ILE A 181 29.19 -21.94 -7.84
N PRO A 182 29.78 -23.03 -8.35
CA PRO A 182 30.67 -23.84 -7.53
C PRO A 182 31.84 -22.97 -7.07
N ARG A 183 31.98 -22.83 -5.75
CA ARG A 183 33.22 -22.35 -5.12
C ARG A 183 34.30 -23.39 -5.40
N GLN A 184 34.94 -23.31 -6.56
CA GLN A 184 36.15 -24.07 -6.85
C GLN A 184 37.19 -23.15 -7.48
N ALA A 185 38.40 -23.26 -6.93
CA ALA A 185 39.67 -22.66 -7.35
C ALA A 185 40.11 -21.38 -6.61
N ASP A 186 40.30 -21.47 -5.29
CA ASP A 186 41.34 -20.67 -4.60
C ASP A 186 42.06 -21.52 -3.53
N GLU A 187 42.48 -22.71 -3.94
CA GLU A 187 43.44 -23.55 -3.21
C GLU A 187 44.40 -24.19 -4.22
N ARG A 188 45.26 -23.38 -4.85
CA ARG A 188 46.55 -23.80 -5.42
C ARG A 188 47.55 -22.65 -5.42
#